data_AF-A0A952H9U8-F1
#
_entry.id   AF-A0A952H9U8-F1
#
_cell.length_a   1.000
_cell.length_b   1.000
_cell.length_c   1.000
_cell.angle_alpha   90.00
_cell.angle_beta   90.00
_cell.angle_gamma   90.00
#
_symmetry.space_group_name_H-M   'P 1'
#
loop_
_entity.id
_entity.type
_entity.pdbx_description
1 polymer ?
#
loop_
_entity_poly.entity_id
_entity_poly.type
_entity_poly.pdbx_seq_one_letter_code
_entity_poly.pdbx_strand_id
1 'polypeptide(L)'
;SVDPDGRIAALIPPERVIGCVVHASCSLKGPGWVRHVMGNGLLIGEAAGGASDSVAELAALLASAGFAAKALDSIQREVFYKLWGNMTTNPVSALTRATTDRILADELVREFTTGIMREAALIGERVGCPIVQTPQDRHVITRSLGAFKTSMLQDIEAGRPIETDALLSAPRELAQQLGVATPMLDALLGLTRLMDSCRAN
;
A
#
# COMPACT_ATOMS: atom_id res chain seq x y z
N SER A 1 -0.54 10.19 10.31
CA SER A 1 -1.44 9.17 10.83
C SER A 1 -2.67 9.00 9.98
N VAL A 2 -3.16 7.77 9.91
CA VAL A 2 -4.53 7.45 9.45
C VAL A 2 -5.54 7.46 10.60
N ASP A 3 -5.08 7.54 11.86
CA ASP A 3 -5.92 7.70 13.06
C ASP A 3 -5.20 8.59 14.09
N PRO A 4 -4.95 9.89 13.78
CA PRO A 4 -4.09 10.76 14.58
C PRO A 4 -4.58 10.96 16.01
N ASP A 5 -5.89 10.87 16.23
CA ASP A 5 -6.52 11.08 17.53
C ASP A 5 -6.92 9.75 18.22
N GLY A 6 -6.56 8.60 17.63
CA GLY A 6 -6.92 7.27 18.14
C GLY A 6 -8.43 6.99 18.16
N ARG A 7 -9.23 7.77 17.42
CA ARG A 7 -10.70 7.68 17.45
C ARG A 7 -11.21 6.39 16.82
N ILE A 8 -10.55 5.92 15.75
CA ILE A 8 -10.92 4.66 15.10
C ILE A 8 -10.62 3.51 16.05
N ALA A 9 -9.40 3.46 16.61
CA ALA A 9 -9.01 2.42 17.55
C ALA A 9 -9.88 2.39 18.82
N ALA A 10 -10.33 3.55 19.31
CA ALA A 10 -11.21 3.63 20.47
C ALA A 10 -12.63 3.10 20.20
N LEU A 11 -13.14 3.24 18.97
CA LEU A 11 -14.49 2.83 18.58
C LEU A 11 -14.53 1.40 18.03
N ILE A 12 -13.47 0.98 17.34
CA ILE A 12 -13.33 -0.30 16.68
C ILE A 12 -11.99 -0.89 17.12
N PRO A 13 -11.97 -1.61 18.25
CA PRO A 13 -10.72 -2.14 18.80
C PRO A 13 -10.12 -3.19 17.83
N PRO A 14 -8.79 -3.26 17.68
CA PRO A 14 -8.11 -4.12 16.69
C PRO A 14 -8.52 -5.60 16.76
N GLU A 15 -8.89 -6.10 17.93
CA GLU A 15 -9.35 -7.48 18.17
C GLU A 15 -10.71 -7.78 17.52
N ARG A 16 -11.40 -6.75 17.02
CA ARG A 16 -12.67 -6.87 16.27
C ARG A 16 -12.50 -6.53 14.79
N VAL A 17 -11.26 -6.37 14.33
CA VAL A 17 -10.96 -5.98 12.95
C VAL A 17 -10.33 -7.17 12.22
N ILE A 18 -10.96 -7.56 11.11
CA ILE A 18 -10.37 -8.48 10.14
C ILE A 18 -9.74 -7.64 9.03
N GLY A 19 -8.43 -7.80 8.85
CA GLY A 19 -7.69 -7.20 7.74
C GLY A 19 -7.95 -7.95 6.44
N CYS A 20 -7.91 -7.22 5.32
CA CYS A 20 -7.99 -7.82 3.99
C CYS A 20 -7.02 -7.16 3.01
N VAL A 21 -6.21 -7.97 2.32
CA VAL A 21 -5.42 -7.54 1.17
C VAL A 21 -6.06 -8.05 -0.11
N VAL A 22 -6.52 -7.11 -0.92
CA VAL A 22 -7.19 -7.38 -2.19
C VAL A 22 -6.17 -7.50 -3.33
N HIS A 23 -6.22 -8.61 -4.07
CA HIS A 23 -5.49 -8.85 -5.32
C HIS A 23 -6.50 -8.93 -6.48
N ALA A 24 -7.08 -7.77 -6.81
CA ALA A 24 -7.97 -7.59 -7.94
C ALA A 24 -7.76 -6.19 -8.53
N SER A 25 -7.99 -6.05 -9.83
CA SER A 25 -8.02 -4.77 -10.52
C SER A 25 -9.46 -4.48 -10.94
N CYS A 26 -10.02 -3.40 -10.39
CA CYS A 26 -11.38 -2.94 -10.66
C CYS A 26 -11.35 -1.44 -10.97
N SER A 27 -12.28 -0.98 -11.81
CA SER A 27 -12.47 0.45 -12.07
C SER A 27 -13.94 0.80 -12.14
N LEU A 28 -14.31 1.98 -11.65
CA LEU A 28 -15.63 2.55 -11.82
C LEU A 28 -15.69 3.26 -13.18
N LYS A 29 -16.66 2.89 -14.02
CA LYS A 29 -16.94 3.55 -15.31
C LYS A 29 -18.07 4.59 -15.22
N GLY A 30 -18.81 4.56 -14.12
CA GLY A 30 -19.87 5.49 -13.76
C GLY A 30 -20.57 5.01 -12.49
N PRO A 31 -21.55 5.77 -11.97
CA PRO A 31 -22.35 5.35 -10.82
C PRO A 31 -22.97 3.95 -11.06
N GLY A 32 -22.73 3.01 -10.15
CA GLY A 32 -23.24 1.64 -10.24
C GLY A 32 -22.58 0.75 -11.31
N TRP A 33 -21.61 1.26 -12.08
CA TRP A 33 -20.93 0.49 -13.13
C TRP A 33 -19.48 0.20 -12.77
N VAL A 34 -19.23 -1.03 -12.32
CA VAL A 34 -17.88 -1.54 -12.03
C VAL A 34 -17.40 -2.42 -13.18
N ARG A 35 -16.19 -2.16 -13.67
CA ARG A 35 -15.45 -3.05 -14.56
C ARG A 35 -14.41 -3.80 -13.74
N HIS A 36 -14.61 -5.11 -13.59
CA HIS A 36 -13.58 -6.03 -13.13
C HIS A 36 -12.61 -6.33 -14.28
N VAL A 37 -11.32 -6.08 -14.07
CA VAL A 37 -10.29 -6.23 -15.10
C VAL A 37 -9.58 -7.58 -14.95
N MET A 38 -9.14 -7.91 -13.74
CA MET A 38 -8.44 -9.17 -13.46
C MET A 38 -8.38 -9.46 -11.95
N GLY A 39 -8.15 -10.73 -11.61
CA GLY A 39 -7.84 -11.20 -10.26
C GLY A 39 -9.03 -11.27 -9.32
N ASN A 40 -9.12 -12.30 -8.49
CA ASN A 40 -10.17 -12.48 -7.50
C ASN A 40 -9.59 -12.87 -6.12
N GLY A 41 -8.31 -12.56 -5.88
CA GLY A 41 -7.60 -12.96 -4.67
C GLY A 41 -7.95 -12.08 -3.48
N LEU A 42 -8.23 -12.70 -2.34
CA LEU A 42 -8.46 -12.03 -1.06
C LEU A 42 -7.60 -12.73 0.00
N LEU A 43 -6.64 -12.02 0.57
CA LEU A 43 -5.94 -12.48 1.76
C LEU A 43 -6.63 -11.86 2.96
N ILE A 44 -6.99 -12.67 3.95
CA ILE A 44 -7.69 -12.20 5.15
C ILE A 44 -7.02 -12.73 6.41
N GLY A 45 -7.09 -11.96 7.49
CA GLY A 45 -6.55 -12.37 8.79
C GLY A 45 -6.89 -11.39 9.89
N GLU A 46 -6.65 -11.78 11.13
CA GLU A 46 -6.89 -10.93 12.30
C GLU A 46 -5.96 -9.72 12.29
N ALA A 47 -6.49 -8.51 12.47
CA ALA A 47 -5.67 -7.29 12.52
C ALA A 47 -4.75 -7.26 13.76
N ALA A 48 -5.15 -7.93 14.84
CA ALA A 48 -4.31 -8.17 16.03
C ALA A 48 -3.29 -9.32 15.83
N GLY A 49 -3.48 -10.15 14.80
CA GLY A 49 -2.61 -11.28 14.46
C GLY A 49 -3.04 -12.59 15.12
N GLY A 50 -2.48 -13.69 14.62
CA GLY A 50 -2.85 -15.04 15.03
C GLY A 50 -3.91 -15.68 14.15
N ALA A 51 -4.05 -17.00 14.31
CA ALA A 51 -5.10 -17.78 13.68
C ALA A 51 -6.42 -17.62 14.46
N SER A 52 -7.54 -17.70 13.74
CA SER A 52 -8.89 -17.56 14.29
C SER A 52 -9.89 -18.35 13.45
N ASP A 53 -10.77 -19.08 14.13
CA ASP A 53 -11.85 -19.84 13.48
C ASP A 53 -12.77 -18.90 12.68
N SER A 54 -13.01 -17.69 13.19
CA SER A 54 -13.83 -16.68 12.50
C SER A 54 -13.25 -16.26 11.15
N VAL A 55 -11.91 -16.14 11.06
CA VAL A 55 -11.23 -15.84 9.79
C VAL A 55 -11.32 -17.03 8.84
N ALA A 56 -11.17 -18.26 9.35
CA ALA A 56 -11.29 -19.46 8.52
C ALA A 56 -12.70 -19.61 7.93
N GLU A 57 -13.73 -19.40 8.74
CA GLU A 57 -15.13 -19.38 8.31
C GLU A 57 -15.40 -18.29 7.27
N LEU A 58 -14.89 -17.08 7.49
CA LEU A 58 -15.02 -15.99 6.52
C LEU A 58 -14.31 -16.31 5.19
N ALA A 59 -13.12 -16.91 5.23
CA ALA A 59 -12.41 -17.32 4.02
C ALA A 59 -13.23 -18.35 3.23
N ALA A 60 -13.81 -19.34 3.91
CA ALA A 60 -14.65 -20.35 3.29
C ALA A 60 -15.92 -19.73 2.68
N LEU A 61 -16.56 -18.79 3.38
CA LEU A 61 -17.72 -18.07 2.85
C LEU A 61 -17.37 -17.27 1.59
N LEU A 62 -16.28 -16.50 1.61
CA LEU A 62 -15.83 -15.74 0.44
C LEU A 62 -15.42 -16.66 -0.72
N ALA A 63 -14.81 -17.81 -0.43
CA ALA A 63 -14.49 -18.81 -1.43
C ALA A 63 -15.75 -19.39 -2.09
N SER A 64 -16.80 -19.66 -1.32
CA SER A 64 -18.10 -20.11 -1.87
C SER A 64 -18.75 -19.07 -2.79
N ALA A 65 -18.41 -17.79 -2.62
CA ALA A 65 -18.85 -16.69 -3.48
C ALA A 65 -17.96 -16.47 -4.72
N GLY A 66 -16.93 -17.29 -4.93
CA GLY A 66 -16.07 -17.26 -6.12
C GLY A 66 -14.75 -16.47 -5.97
N PHE A 67 -14.40 -16.05 -4.76
CA PHE A 67 -13.08 -15.46 -4.49
C PHE A 67 -12.00 -16.52 -4.28
N ALA A 68 -10.77 -16.23 -4.69
CA ALA A 68 -9.59 -16.96 -4.24
C ALA A 68 -9.18 -16.45 -2.85
N ALA A 69 -10.03 -16.74 -1.85
CA ALA A 69 -9.87 -16.28 -0.48
C ALA A 69 -8.94 -17.20 0.32
N LYS A 70 -8.02 -16.61 1.09
CA LYS A 70 -7.07 -17.33 1.95
C LYS A 70 -6.97 -16.68 3.33
N ALA A 71 -7.18 -17.49 4.36
CA ALA A 71 -6.92 -17.12 5.75
C ALA A 71 -5.41 -17.15 6.04
N LEU A 72 -4.91 -16.14 6.76
CA LEU A 72 -3.52 -15.99 7.15
C LEU A 72 -3.38 -15.73 8.65
N ASP A 73 -2.32 -16.31 9.24
CA ASP A 73 -1.97 -16.08 10.65
C ASP A 73 -1.41 -14.67 10.88
N SER A 74 -0.90 -14.02 9.83
CA SER A 74 -0.41 -12.65 9.91
C SER A 74 -0.74 -11.87 8.64
N ILE A 75 -1.91 -11.23 8.65
CA ILE A 75 -2.30 -10.29 7.60
C ILE A 75 -1.45 -9.02 7.60
N GLN A 76 -0.88 -8.65 8.75
CA GLN A 76 -0.02 -7.47 8.92
C GLN A 76 1.17 -7.53 7.97
N ARG A 77 1.77 -8.72 7.79
CA ARG A 77 2.88 -8.94 6.86
C ARG A 77 2.49 -8.65 5.42
N GLU A 78 1.31 -9.11 4.99
CA GLU A 78 0.83 -8.87 3.63
C GLU A 78 0.44 -7.41 3.40
N VAL A 79 -0.20 -6.77 4.40
CA VAL A 79 -0.51 -5.34 4.36
C VAL A 79 0.78 -4.53 4.24
N PHE A 80 1.78 -4.84 5.07
CA PHE A 80 3.06 -4.15 5.06
C PHE A 80 3.85 -4.39 3.77
N TYR A 81 3.86 -5.62 3.25
CA TYR A 81 4.50 -5.95 1.98
C TYR A 81 3.85 -5.25 0.78
N LYS A 82 2.51 -5.16 0.74
CA LYS A 82 1.80 -4.41 -0.29
C LYS A 82 2.06 -2.90 -0.17
N LEU A 83 2.05 -2.37 1.06
CA LEU A 83 2.40 -0.99 1.34
C LEU A 83 3.82 -0.67 0.86
N TRP A 84 4.79 -1.52 1.19
CA TRP A 84 6.20 -1.39 0.80
C TRP A 84 6.39 -1.23 -0.72
N GLY A 85 5.60 -1.97 -1.52
CA GLY A 85 5.61 -1.82 -2.97
C GLY A 85 4.92 -0.55 -3.49
N ASN A 86 3.82 -0.14 -2.86
CA ASN A 86 3.00 0.99 -3.32
C ASN A 86 3.51 2.35 -2.85
N MET A 87 4.13 2.42 -1.66
CA MET A 87 4.56 3.67 -1.04
C MET A 87 5.69 4.39 -1.79
N THR A 88 6.31 3.72 -2.76
CA THR A 88 7.38 4.28 -3.58
C THR A 88 6.88 4.69 -4.96
N THR A 89 6.50 3.73 -5.78
CA THR A 89 6.15 3.98 -7.19
C THR A 89 4.87 4.79 -7.34
N ASN A 90 3.88 4.66 -6.44
CA ASN A 90 2.62 5.39 -6.55
C ASN A 90 2.82 6.91 -6.39
N PRO A 91 3.42 7.42 -5.29
CA PRO A 91 3.59 8.87 -5.14
C PRO A 91 4.60 9.46 -6.14
N VAL A 92 5.65 8.72 -6.51
CA VAL A 92 6.58 9.18 -7.56
C VAL A 92 5.87 9.31 -8.91
N SER A 93 5.01 8.36 -9.28
CA SER A 93 4.20 8.46 -10.51
C SER A 93 3.20 9.63 -10.46
N ALA A 94 2.64 9.93 -9.28
CA ALA A 94 1.75 11.07 -9.10
C ALA A 94 2.47 12.40 -9.34
N LEU A 95 3.67 12.57 -8.76
CA LEU A 95 4.51 13.76 -8.91
C LEU A 95 4.98 13.98 -10.35
N THR A 96 5.41 12.92 -11.01
CA THR A 96 6.09 12.99 -12.32
C THR A 96 5.15 12.80 -13.51
N ARG A 97 3.92 12.33 -13.27
CA ARG A 97 2.99 11.82 -14.30
C ARG A 97 3.59 10.69 -15.15
N ALA A 98 4.63 10.03 -14.66
CA ALA A 98 5.33 8.98 -15.39
C ALA A 98 4.75 7.59 -15.06
N THR A 99 4.78 6.71 -16.05
CA THR A 99 4.53 5.27 -15.89
C THR A 99 5.70 4.58 -15.19
N THR A 100 5.45 3.41 -14.61
CA THR A 100 6.44 2.68 -13.78
C THR A 100 7.71 2.31 -14.53
N ASP A 101 7.64 2.00 -15.84
CA ASP A 101 8.79 1.75 -16.68
C ASP A 101 9.74 2.96 -16.76
N ARG A 102 9.20 4.17 -16.92
CA ARG A 102 9.98 5.41 -16.98
C ARG A 102 10.62 5.74 -15.64
N ILE A 103 9.89 5.52 -14.54
CA ILE A 103 10.40 5.68 -13.16
C ILE A 103 11.61 4.77 -12.93
N LEU A 104 11.55 3.52 -13.41
CA LEU A 104 12.64 2.54 -13.22
C LEU A 104 13.76 2.62 -14.26
N ALA A 105 13.55 3.38 -15.34
CA ALA A 105 14.55 3.66 -16.37
C ALA A 105 15.46 4.83 -15.97
N ASP A 106 14.95 5.80 -15.21
CA ASP A 106 15.76 6.88 -14.64
C ASP A 106 16.52 6.37 -13.41
N GLU A 107 17.86 6.47 -13.44
CA GLU A 107 18.72 5.92 -12.41
C GLU A 107 18.56 6.64 -11.06
N LEU A 108 18.44 7.97 -11.07
CA LEU A 108 18.32 8.76 -9.83
C LEU A 108 16.97 8.53 -9.17
N VAL A 109 15.91 8.50 -9.96
CA VAL A 109 14.56 8.21 -9.45
C VAL A 109 14.49 6.77 -8.94
N ARG A 110 15.07 5.80 -9.66
CA ARG A 110 15.11 4.42 -9.20
C ARG A 110 15.86 4.30 -7.87
N GLU A 111 17.04 4.90 -7.71
CA GLU A 111 17.78 4.86 -6.44
C GLU A 111 17.03 5.56 -5.31
N PHE A 112 16.31 6.64 -5.59
CA PHE A 112 15.41 7.25 -4.61
C PHE A 112 14.31 6.28 -4.16
N THR A 113 13.66 5.57 -5.09
CA THR A 113 12.67 4.52 -4.71
C THR A 113 13.32 3.38 -3.91
N THR A 114 14.53 2.95 -4.29
CA THR A 114 15.31 1.93 -3.57
C THR A 114 15.55 2.34 -2.12
N GLY A 115 15.95 3.59 -1.88
CA GLY A 115 16.25 4.07 -0.53
C GLY A 115 15.01 4.11 0.36
N ILE A 116 13.86 4.56 -0.15
CA ILE A 116 12.58 4.48 0.60
C ILE A 116 12.24 3.03 0.93
N MET A 117 12.43 2.10 -0.01
CA MET A 117 12.17 0.67 0.24
C MET A 117 13.08 0.08 1.32
N ARG A 118 14.33 0.54 1.41
CA ARG A 118 15.26 0.14 2.48
C ARG A 118 14.83 0.72 3.83
N GLU A 119 14.46 2.00 3.88
CA GLU A 119 13.91 2.64 5.08
C GLU A 119 12.65 1.90 5.58
N ALA A 120 11.72 1.61 4.67
CA ALA A 120 10.50 0.89 4.99
C ALA A 120 10.73 -0.57 5.42
N ALA A 121 11.71 -1.27 4.82
CA ALA A 121 12.07 -2.62 5.24
C ALA A 121 12.57 -2.64 6.69
N LEU A 122 13.38 -1.66 7.10
CA LEU A 122 13.86 -1.51 8.48
C LEU A 122 12.70 -1.27 9.46
N ILE A 123 11.70 -0.45 9.07
CA ILE A 123 10.47 -0.29 9.86
C ILE A 123 9.76 -1.64 10.00
N GLY A 124 9.60 -2.37 8.88
CA GLY A 124 8.95 -3.68 8.84
C GLY A 124 9.59 -4.70 9.79
N GLU A 125 10.92 -4.79 9.77
CA GLU A 125 11.67 -5.65 10.70
C GLU A 125 11.35 -5.33 12.17
N ARG A 126 11.30 -4.04 12.53
CA ARG A 126 11.04 -3.59 13.90
C ARG A 126 9.61 -3.88 14.38
N VAL A 127 8.66 -4.06 13.47
CA VAL A 127 7.26 -4.39 13.80
C VAL A 127 6.87 -5.84 13.50
N GLY A 128 7.87 -6.73 13.31
CA GLY A 128 7.61 -8.15 13.06
C GLY A 128 7.05 -8.47 11.67
N CYS A 129 7.17 -7.53 10.73
CA CYS A 129 6.78 -7.64 9.32
C CYS A 129 8.01 -7.55 8.39
N PRO A 130 8.99 -8.48 8.50
CA PRO A 130 10.20 -8.41 7.69
C PRO A 130 9.88 -8.58 6.20
N ILE A 131 10.55 -7.79 5.37
CA ILE A 131 10.48 -7.91 3.91
C ILE A 131 11.64 -8.80 3.45
N VAL A 132 11.32 -9.98 2.91
CA VAL A 132 12.33 -10.93 2.42
C VAL A 132 12.94 -10.49 1.08
N GLN A 133 12.15 -9.79 0.25
CA GLN A 133 12.60 -9.33 -1.07
C GLN A 133 13.52 -8.11 -0.97
N THR A 134 14.52 -8.06 -1.84
CA THR A 134 15.30 -6.84 -2.04
C THR A 134 14.52 -5.83 -2.89
N PRO A 135 14.86 -4.53 -2.84
CA PRO A 135 14.32 -3.56 -3.78
C PRO A 135 14.50 -3.98 -5.24
N GLN A 136 15.64 -4.59 -5.57
CA GLN A 136 15.97 -5.07 -6.91
C GLN A 136 14.99 -6.15 -7.38
N ASP A 137 14.66 -7.13 -6.53
CA ASP A 137 13.67 -8.17 -6.84
C ASP A 137 12.31 -7.53 -7.17
N ARG A 138 11.93 -6.53 -6.39
CA ARG A 138 10.68 -5.81 -6.60
C ARG A 138 10.69 -4.93 -7.85
N HIS A 139 11.83 -4.34 -8.22
CA HIS A 139 11.97 -3.60 -9.48
C HIS A 139 11.84 -4.51 -10.68
N VAL A 140 12.35 -5.75 -10.63
CA VAL A 140 12.17 -6.74 -11.70
C VAL A 140 10.68 -7.03 -11.91
N ILE A 141 9.94 -7.28 -10.83
CA ILE A 141 8.48 -7.49 -10.88
C ILE A 141 7.78 -6.25 -11.44
N THR A 142 8.16 -5.06 -10.99
CA THR A 142 7.51 -3.82 -11.42
C THR A 142 7.78 -3.53 -12.90
N ARG A 143 8.98 -3.84 -13.40
CA ARG A 143 9.35 -3.68 -14.81
C ARG A 143 8.57 -4.63 -15.72
N SER A 144 8.23 -5.84 -15.26
CA SER A 144 7.44 -6.78 -16.06
C SER A 144 6.00 -6.31 -16.31
N LEU A 145 5.51 -5.33 -15.54
CA LEU A 145 4.22 -4.67 -15.77
C LEU A 145 4.25 -3.70 -16.99
N GLY A 146 5.43 -3.35 -17.49
CA GLY A 146 5.61 -2.42 -18.60
C GLY A 146 5.19 -0.99 -18.26
N ALA A 147 4.59 -0.29 -19.22
CA ALA A 147 4.13 1.10 -19.09
C ALA A 147 2.84 1.20 -18.27
N PHE A 148 2.93 0.83 -17.00
CA PHE A 148 1.79 0.76 -16.08
C PHE A 148 1.57 2.09 -15.36
N LYS A 149 0.30 2.51 -15.28
CA LYS A 149 -0.13 3.65 -14.46
C LYS A 149 -0.62 3.15 -13.11
N THR A 150 0.00 3.64 -12.04
CA THR A 150 -0.43 3.31 -10.68
C THR A 150 -1.84 3.83 -10.40
N SER A 151 -2.51 3.29 -9.36
CA SER A 151 -3.82 3.78 -8.93
C SER A 151 -3.77 5.27 -8.59
N MET A 152 -2.74 5.69 -7.86
CA MET A 152 -2.58 7.10 -7.49
C MET A 152 -2.43 8.00 -8.72
N LEU A 153 -1.64 7.62 -9.74
CA LEU A 153 -1.57 8.39 -10.98
C LEU A 153 -2.94 8.49 -11.68
N GLN A 154 -3.71 7.40 -11.70
CA GLN A 154 -5.06 7.42 -12.27
C GLN A 154 -6.02 8.33 -11.48
N ASP A 155 -5.88 8.39 -10.14
CA ASP A 155 -6.64 9.31 -9.30
C ASP A 155 -6.23 10.76 -9.56
N ILE A 156 -4.93 11.02 -9.70
CA ILE A 156 -4.42 12.34 -10.06
C ILE A 156 -5.01 12.81 -11.40
N GLU A 157 -4.97 11.95 -12.43
CA GLU A 157 -5.49 12.25 -13.78
C GLU A 157 -7.00 12.46 -13.80
N ALA A 158 -7.73 11.78 -12.91
CA ALA A 158 -9.18 11.92 -12.78
C ALA A 158 -9.62 13.01 -11.80
N GLY A 159 -8.70 13.79 -11.24
CA GLY A 159 -9.02 14.86 -10.27
C GLY A 159 -9.56 14.34 -8.94
N ARG A 160 -9.26 13.10 -8.57
CA ARG A 160 -9.67 12.51 -7.28
C ARG A 160 -8.64 12.79 -6.18
N PRO A 161 -9.07 12.75 -4.89
CA PRO A 161 -8.16 12.71 -3.76
C PRO A 161 -7.23 11.50 -3.83
N ILE A 162 -6.04 11.61 -3.22
CA ILE A 162 -5.03 10.55 -3.19
C ILE A 162 -4.75 10.05 -1.78
N GLU A 163 -4.29 8.80 -1.68
CA GLU A 163 -4.07 8.07 -0.42
C GLU A 163 -2.73 8.41 0.26
N THR A 164 -2.37 9.69 0.35
CA THR A 164 -1.09 10.14 0.91
C THR A 164 -0.89 9.67 2.35
N ASP A 165 -1.92 9.72 3.19
CA ASP A 165 -1.78 9.38 4.60
C ASP A 165 -1.54 7.90 4.85
N ALA A 166 -2.24 7.03 4.11
CA ALA A 166 -2.08 5.59 4.20
C ALA A 166 -0.72 5.13 3.66
N LEU A 167 -0.27 5.73 2.55
CA LEU A 167 0.98 5.30 1.90
C LEU A 167 2.24 5.91 2.52
N LEU A 168 2.19 7.13 3.05
CA LEU A 168 3.39 7.87 3.46
C LEU A 168 3.33 8.35 4.92
N SER A 169 2.22 8.99 5.34
CA SER A 169 2.14 9.56 6.69
C SER A 169 2.14 8.49 7.79
N ALA A 170 1.42 7.38 7.60
CA ALA A 170 1.36 6.27 8.56
C ALA A 170 2.72 5.55 8.74
N PRO A 171 3.43 5.10 7.69
CA PRO A 171 4.74 4.48 7.87
C PRO A 171 5.78 5.44 8.44
N ARG A 172 5.72 6.75 8.10
CA ARG A 172 6.58 7.76 8.72
C ARG A 172 6.32 7.87 10.23
N GLU A 173 5.08 7.96 10.66
CA GLU A 173 4.73 8.01 12.08
C GLU A 173 5.22 6.77 12.82
N LEU A 174 5.05 5.59 12.23
CA LEU A 174 5.59 4.35 12.77
C LEU A 174 7.11 4.41 12.92
N ALA A 175 7.82 4.95 11.92
CA ALA A 175 9.26 5.16 12.00
C ALA A 175 9.65 6.08 13.16
N GLN A 176 8.91 7.18 13.37
CA GLN A 176 9.15 8.11 14.48
C GLN A 176 8.97 7.43 15.84
N GLN A 177 7.92 6.61 16.00
CA GLN A 177 7.70 5.83 17.23
C GLN A 177 8.83 4.83 17.51
N LEU A 178 9.44 4.30 16.46
CA LEU A 178 10.52 3.32 16.53
C LEU A 178 11.93 3.95 16.58
N GLY A 179 12.03 5.27 16.45
CA GLY A 179 13.31 5.98 16.35
C GLY A 179 14.10 5.64 15.07
N VAL A 180 13.43 5.27 13.99
CA VAL A 180 14.04 4.96 12.68
C VAL A 180 14.09 6.23 11.84
N ALA A 181 15.27 6.57 11.32
CA ALA A 181 15.43 7.69 10.40
C ALA A 181 14.91 7.33 9.01
N THR A 182 14.09 8.22 8.42
CA THR A 182 13.46 8.01 7.11
C THR A 182 13.57 9.24 6.20
N PRO A 183 14.77 9.76 5.93
CA PRO A 183 14.95 11.01 5.18
C PRO A 183 14.34 10.96 3.76
N MET A 184 14.39 9.83 3.06
CA MET A 184 13.82 9.73 1.72
C MET A 184 12.29 9.67 1.76
N LEU A 185 11.72 8.92 2.71
CA LEU A 185 10.29 8.91 2.95
C LEU A 185 9.77 10.31 3.35
N ASP A 186 10.50 11.02 4.21
CA ASP A 186 10.17 12.38 4.65
C ASP A 186 10.13 13.35 3.46
N ALA A 187 11.14 13.28 2.58
CA ALA A 187 11.19 14.08 1.36
C ALA A 187 10.01 13.76 0.43
N LEU A 188 9.73 12.47 0.19
CA LEU A 188 8.61 12.06 -0.67
C LEU A 188 7.27 12.51 -0.10
N LEU A 189 7.06 12.37 1.22
CA LEU A 189 5.85 12.84 1.90
C LEU A 189 5.67 14.35 1.74
N GLY A 190 6.72 15.13 1.98
CA GLY A 190 6.68 16.59 1.86
C GLY A 190 6.30 17.04 0.45
N LEU A 191 6.96 16.48 -0.58
CA LEU A 191 6.68 16.80 -1.97
C LEU A 191 5.27 16.38 -2.39
N THR A 192 4.84 15.18 -2.01
CA THR A 192 3.52 14.65 -2.37
C THR A 192 2.40 15.48 -1.75
N ARG A 193 2.52 15.83 -0.45
CA ARG A 193 1.53 16.67 0.25
C ARG A 193 1.40 18.06 -0.39
N LEU A 194 2.52 18.71 -0.70
CA LEU A 194 2.51 20.04 -1.31
C LEU A 194 1.94 20.00 -2.74
N MET A 195 2.33 19.01 -3.53
CA MET A 195 1.76 18.81 -4.87
C MET A 195 0.24 18.65 -4.78
N ASP A 196 -0.27 17.83 -3.86
CA ASP A 196 -1.70 17.58 -3.75
C ASP A 196 -2.48 18.83 -3.30
N SER A 197 -1.95 19.61 -2.35
CA SER A 197 -2.58 20.87 -1.94
C SER A 197 -2.62 21.91 -3.07
N CYS A 198 -1.59 21.93 -3.92
CA CYS A 198 -1.55 22.83 -5.08
C CYS A 198 -2.53 22.43 -6.19
N ARG A 199 -2.98 21.17 -6.22
CA ARG A 199 -3.97 20.67 -7.20
C ARG A 199 -5.41 20.95 -6.79
N ALA A 200 -5.67 21.10 -5.49
CA ALA A 200 -7.00 21.35 -4.94
C ALA A 200 -7.45 22.82 -5.10
N ASN A 201 -6.54 23.70 -5.55
CA ASN A 201 -6.79 25.10 -5.90
C ASN A 201 -6.89 25.27 -7.41
#